data_AF-A0A7U3LGD5-F1
#
_entry.id   AF-A0A7U3LGD5-F1
#
_cell.length_a   1.000
_cell.length_b   1.000
_cell.length_c   1.000
_cell.angle_alpha   90.00
_cell.angle_beta   90.00
_cell.angle_gamma   90.00
#
_symmetry.space_group_name_H-M   'P 1'
#
loop_
_entity.id
_entity.type
_entity.pdbx_description
1 polymer ?
#
loop_
_entity_poly.entity_id
_entity_poly.type
_entity_poly.pdbx_seq_one_letter_code
_entity_poly.pdbx_strand_id
1 'polypeptide(L)'
;MKHTEGGVAGEPLARSQVLTTADGVMRLEVQFIAQAGQFGQRRPGRPVPLVPPAEGPPVPPANVDEVLAAAVRIARTFIPGGTFDTATSREVLSVVLTAVREKERADYVARLDEFAARHHDRLERLFREYGPGSGFEVHGRYELASQPESIVICERLDAAKFLLQAAWTDELPEQWLRDIAEAWVVHLAW
;
A
#
# COMPACT_ATOMS: atom_id res chain seq x y z
N MET A 1 -17.70 -5.54 -62.56
CA MET A 1 -18.73 -5.62 -61.50
C MET A 1 -18.40 -6.78 -60.58
N LYS A 2 -18.51 -6.58 -59.26
CA LYS A 2 -17.95 -7.35 -58.11
C LYS A 2 -16.49 -6.98 -57.79
N HIS A 3 -16.09 -6.61 -56.57
CA HIS A 3 -16.77 -6.20 -55.34
C HIS A 3 -15.81 -5.24 -54.60
N THR A 4 -16.40 -4.30 -53.88
CA THR A 4 -15.84 -3.15 -53.18
C THR A 4 -14.99 -3.48 -51.95
N GLU A 5 -14.05 -2.57 -51.70
CA GLU A 5 -13.26 -2.32 -50.49
C GLU A 5 -14.13 -2.07 -49.24
N GLY A 6 -13.50 -2.16 -48.06
CA GLY A 6 -14.00 -1.52 -46.83
C GLY A 6 -13.94 -2.38 -45.57
N GLY A 7 -12.73 -2.67 -45.08
CA GLY A 7 -12.54 -3.21 -43.72
C GLY A 7 -12.92 -2.16 -42.68
N VAL A 8 -13.93 -2.46 -41.88
CA VAL A 8 -14.40 -1.62 -40.76
C VAL A 8 -13.36 -1.71 -39.64
N ALA A 9 -12.62 -0.63 -39.43
CA ALA A 9 -11.85 -0.40 -38.21
C ALA A 9 -12.85 -0.20 -37.06
N GLY A 10 -12.93 -1.18 -36.16
CA GLY A 10 -13.64 -1.03 -34.89
C GLY A 10 -12.80 -0.20 -33.92
N GLU A 11 -13.04 1.11 -33.87
CA GLU A 11 -12.57 1.97 -32.79
C GLU A 11 -13.13 1.47 -31.44
N PRO A 12 -12.31 1.29 -30.39
CA PRO A 12 -12.84 1.21 -29.05
C PRO A 12 -13.26 2.63 -28.61
N LEU A 13 -14.57 2.90 -28.68
CA LEU A 13 -15.22 4.06 -28.07
C LEU A 13 -14.94 4.08 -26.56
N ALA A 14 -13.91 4.84 -26.15
CA ALA A 14 -13.75 5.30 -24.79
C ALA A 14 -14.92 6.24 -24.46
N ARG A 15 -15.92 5.72 -23.74
CA ARG A 15 -17.02 6.53 -23.21
C ARG A 15 -16.51 7.37 -22.05
N SER A 16 -16.05 8.58 -22.36
CA SER A 16 -15.89 9.67 -21.38
C SER A 16 -17.28 10.07 -20.87
N GLN A 17 -17.53 9.91 -19.57
CA GLN A 17 -18.62 10.61 -18.89
C GLN A 17 -18.02 11.75 -18.07
N VAL A 18 -18.44 12.97 -18.40
CA VAL A 18 -18.10 14.21 -17.67
C VAL A 18 -19.20 14.44 -16.65
N LEU A 19 -18.85 14.37 -15.37
CA LEU A 19 -19.68 14.91 -14.27
C LEU A 19 -18.99 16.17 -13.76
N THR A 20 -19.63 17.31 -14.02
CA THR A 20 -19.23 18.62 -13.51
C THR A 20 -19.86 18.83 -12.14
N THR A 21 -19.07 19.20 -11.13
CA THR A 21 -19.55 19.82 -9.88
C THR A 21 -18.59 20.95 -9.50
N ALA A 22 -19.13 21.95 -8.80
CA ALA A 22 -18.73 23.35 -8.87
C ALA A 22 -17.55 23.80 -7.99
N ASP A 23 -16.83 22.92 -7.29
CA ASP A 23 -15.75 23.34 -6.40
C ASP A 23 -14.44 22.57 -6.64
N GLY A 24 -13.51 23.24 -7.33
CA GLY A 24 -12.06 23.20 -7.03
C GLY A 24 -11.35 21.85 -6.90
N VAL A 25 -11.07 21.22 -8.05
CA VAL A 25 -9.84 20.45 -8.42
C VAL A 25 -9.03 19.72 -7.33
N MET A 26 -9.10 18.38 -7.35
CA MET A 26 -7.92 17.49 -7.45
C MET A 26 -8.38 16.15 -8.03
N ARG A 27 -7.88 15.80 -9.22
CA ARG A 27 -8.16 14.53 -9.92
C ARG A 27 -6.85 13.75 -10.00
N LEU A 28 -6.70 12.68 -9.21
CA LEU A 28 -5.70 11.65 -9.49
C LEU A 28 -6.32 10.63 -10.46
N GLU A 29 -5.86 10.63 -11.70
CA GLU A 29 -6.11 9.53 -12.63
C GLU A 29 -5.05 8.46 -12.40
N VAL A 30 -5.41 7.35 -11.76
CA VAL A 30 -4.56 6.15 -11.67
C VAL A 30 -4.70 5.37 -12.98
N GLN A 31 -3.71 5.48 -13.86
CA GLN A 31 -3.61 4.62 -15.04
C GLN A 31 -3.01 3.27 -14.64
N PHE A 32 -3.80 2.21 -14.74
CA PHE A 32 -3.30 0.84 -14.71
C PHE A 32 -2.65 0.52 -16.06
N ILE A 33 -1.31 0.45 -16.11
CA ILE A 33 -0.59 -0.06 -17.28
C ILE A 33 -0.56 -1.59 -17.20
N ALA A 34 -1.44 -2.25 -17.94
CA ALA A 34 -1.27 -3.67 -18.25
C ALA A 34 -0.16 -3.81 -19.32
N GLN A 35 1.08 -4.10 -18.90
CA GLN A 35 2.11 -4.51 -19.84
C GLN A 35 1.91 -5.97 -20.27
N ALA A 36 1.37 -6.17 -21.47
CA ALA A 36 1.51 -7.41 -22.21
C ALA A 36 2.85 -7.41 -22.95
N GLY A 37 3.81 -8.20 -22.48
CA GLY A 37 5.15 -8.31 -23.04
C GLY A 37 5.17 -8.86 -24.47
N GLN A 38 5.97 -8.24 -25.33
CA GLN A 38 6.39 -8.79 -26.62
C GLN A 38 7.90 -9.00 -26.61
N PHE A 39 8.36 -10.25 -26.57
CA PHE A 39 9.73 -10.60 -26.98
C PHE A 39 9.73 -11.89 -27.80
N GLY A 40 10.01 -11.71 -29.09
CA GLY A 40 11.03 -12.46 -29.84
C GLY A 40 10.94 -13.99 -29.91
N GLN A 41 10.45 -14.46 -31.06
CA GLN A 41 10.66 -15.81 -31.62
C GLN A 41 12.11 -16.33 -31.50
N ARG A 42 12.31 -17.50 -30.86
CA ARG A 42 13.29 -18.54 -31.26
C ARG A 42 12.84 -19.95 -30.81
N ARG A 43 12.89 -20.91 -31.73
CA ARG A 43 12.90 -22.39 -31.52
C ARG A 43 14.17 -22.93 -32.21
N PRO A 44 14.67 -24.18 -31.97
CA PRO A 44 14.03 -25.30 -31.28
C PRO A 44 14.95 -26.05 -30.28
N GLY A 45 14.37 -26.49 -29.16
CA GLY A 45 14.86 -27.59 -28.35
C GLY A 45 13.67 -28.03 -27.51
N ARG A 46 13.23 -29.29 -27.64
CA ARG A 46 11.97 -29.76 -27.05
C ARG A 46 12.09 -29.68 -25.51
N PRO A 47 11.43 -28.73 -24.82
CA PRO A 47 11.47 -28.68 -23.38
C PRO A 47 10.46 -29.71 -22.88
N VAL A 48 10.89 -30.57 -21.96
CA VAL A 48 9.97 -31.31 -21.10
C VAL A 48 9.05 -30.28 -20.43
N PRO A 49 7.72 -30.45 -20.41
CA PRO A 49 6.87 -29.54 -19.64
C PRO A 49 7.22 -29.72 -18.16
N LEU A 50 8.08 -28.84 -17.63
CA LEU A 50 8.04 -28.48 -16.22
C LEU A 50 6.69 -27.79 -16.04
N VAL A 51 5.68 -28.56 -15.65
CA VAL A 51 4.46 -27.99 -15.10
C VAL A 51 4.92 -27.18 -13.89
N PRO A 52 4.87 -25.83 -13.90
CA PRO A 52 5.11 -25.09 -12.67
C PRO A 52 4.09 -25.62 -11.65
N PRO A 53 4.47 -25.80 -10.37
CA PRO A 53 3.47 -26.09 -9.35
C PRO A 53 2.38 -25.05 -9.51
N ALA A 54 1.14 -25.50 -9.71
CA ALA A 54 0.00 -24.61 -9.88
C ALA A 54 0.05 -23.63 -8.72
N GLU A 55 0.38 -22.37 -9.03
CA GLU A 55 0.12 -21.27 -8.12
C GLU A 55 -1.36 -21.41 -7.81
N GLY A 56 -1.67 -21.68 -6.54
CA GLY A 56 -3.05 -21.74 -6.08
C GLY A 56 -3.76 -20.44 -6.47
N PRO A 57 -5.10 -20.41 -6.40
CA PRO A 57 -5.82 -19.14 -6.55
C PRO A 57 -5.14 -18.10 -5.66
N PRO A 58 -4.78 -16.91 -6.19
CA PRO A 58 -4.04 -15.91 -5.43
C PRO A 58 -4.77 -15.67 -4.12
N VAL A 59 -4.10 -15.91 -2.99
CA VAL A 59 -4.69 -15.59 -1.69
C VAL A 59 -5.01 -14.10 -1.70
N PRO A 60 -6.25 -13.71 -1.39
CA PRO A 60 -6.64 -12.32 -1.43
C PRO A 60 -5.68 -11.49 -0.56
N PRO A 61 -5.41 -10.23 -0.93
CA PRO A 61 -4.65 -9.34 -0.07
C PRO A 61 -5.27 -9.32 1.33
N ALA A 62 -4.44 -9.08 2.35
CA ALA A 62 -4.97 -8.83 3.69
C ALA A 62 -6.04 -7.74 3.58
N ASN A 63 -7.21 -7.96 4.19
CA ASN A 63 -8.35 -7.06 4.02
C ASN A 63 -7.99 -5.68 4.62
N VAL A 64 -7.82 -4.68 3.76
CA VAL A 64 -7.41 -3.31 4.14
C VAL A 64 -8.31 -2.76 5.24
N ASP A 65 -9.62 -3.00 5.16
CA ASP A 65 -10.58 -2.47 6.11
C ASP A 65 -10.51 -3.14 7.48
N GLU A 66 -10.25 -4.45 7.51
CA GLU A 66 -10.03 -5.18 8.76
C GLU A 66 -8.73 -4.75 9.44
N VAL A 67 -7.66 -4.60 8.64
CA VAL A 67 -6.36 -4.13 9.13
C VAL A 67 -6.46 -2.70 9.65
N LEU A 68 -7.13 -1.80 8.92
CA LEU A 68 -7.36 -0.43 9.36
C LEU A 68 -8.17 -0.38 10.65
N ALA A 69 -9.25 -1.18 10.76
CA ALA A 69 -10.04 -1.25 11.97
C ALA A 69 -9.21 -1.71 13.18
N ALA A 70 -8.32 -2.69 12.98
CA ALA A 70 -7.39 -3.15 14.02
C ALA A 70 -6.37 -2.06 14.39
N ALA A 71 -5.76 -1.43 13.40
CA ALA A 71 -4.79 -0.36 13.59
C ALA A 71 -5.41 0.85 14.33
N VAL A 72 -6.63 1.26 13.98
CA VAL A 72 -7.38 2.31 14.70
C VAL A 72 -7.66 1.91 16.14
N ARG A 73 -8.09 0.66 16.39
CA ARG A 73 -8.33 0.16 17.75
C ARG A 73 -7.06 0.24 18.60
N ILE A 74 -5.93 -0.17 18.04
CA ILE A 74 -4.63 -0.11 18.71
C ILE A 74 -4.20 1.35 18.90
N ALA A 75 -4.26 2.20 17.88
CA ALA A 75 -3.85 3.60 17.97
C ALA A 75 -4.61 4.35 19.09
N ARG A 76 -5.91 4.08 19.26
CA ARG A 76 -6.72 4.67 20.34
C ARG A 76 -6.26 4.35 21.74
N THR A 77 -5.47 3.30 21.96
CA THR A 77 -4.88 3.04 23.30
C THR A 77 -3.78 4.04 23.63
N PHE A 78 -3.13 4.62 22.62
CA PHE A 78 -2.06 5.62 22.77
C PHE A 78 -2.57 7.05 22.61
N ILE A 79 -3.56 7.26 21.73
CA ILE A 79 -4.12 8.57 21.40
C ILE A 79 -5.67 8.54 21.43
N PRO A 80 -6.30 8.50 22.63
CA PRO A 80 -7.75 8.31 22.79
C PRO A 80 -8.63 9.39 22.14
N GLY A 81 -8.08 10.59 21.90
CA GLY A 81 -8.77 11.72 21.26
C GLY A 81 -8.30 12.03 19.83
N GLY A 82 -7.44 11.20 19.26
CA GLY A 82 -6.88 11.42 17.93
C GLY A 82 -7.95 11.35 16.83
N THR A 83 -7.92 12.31 15.91
CA THR A 83 -8.67 12.25 14.64
C THR A 83 -7.82 11.56 13.59
N PHE A 84 -8.40 10.60 12.89
CA PHE A 84 -7.70 9.82 11.87
C PHE A 84 -8.29 10.08 10.49
N ASP A 85 -7.42 10.30 9.50
CA ASP A 85 -7.83 10.35 8.10
C ASP A 85 -7.96 8.93 7.55
N THR A 86 -9.12 8.33 7.74
CA THR A 86 -9.37 6.96 7.30
C THR A 86 -9.29 6.77 5.78
N ALA A 87 -9.43 7.83 4.97
CA ALA A 87 -9.32 7.72 3.52
C ALA A 87 -7.84 7.58 3.12
N THR A 88 -7.00 8.51 3.60
CA THR A 88 -5.54 8.44 3.40
C THR A 88 -4.95 7.17 4.02
N SER A 89 -5.41 6.76 5.22
CA SER A 89 -4.98 5.50 5.83
C SER A 89 -5.25 4.29 4.94
N ARG A 90 -6.41 4.22 4.26
CA ARG A 90 -6.72 3.11 3.33
C ARG A 90 -5.77 3.10 2.14
N GLU A 91 -5.48 4.28 1.57
CA GLU A 91 -4.56 4.40 0.43
C GLU A 91 -3.17 3.91 0.81
N VAL A 92 -2.62 4.40 1.93
CA VAL A 92 -1.31 3.96 2.44
C VAL A 92 -1.30 2.46 2.74
N LEU A 93 -2.34 1.95 3.42
CA LEU A 93 -2.42 0.51 3.74
C LEU A 93 -2.55 -0.37 2.50
N SER A 94 -3.17 0.11 1.43
CA SER A 94 -3.25 -0.65 0.18
C SER A 94 -1.87 -0.95 -0.41
N VAL A 95 -0.92 -0.02 -0.25
CA VAL A 95 0.48 -0.16 -0.66
C VAL A 95 1.25 -1.00 0.36
N VAL A 96 1.18 -0.64 1.65
CA VAL A 96 1.93 -1.33 2.73
C VAL A 96 1.58 -2.82 2.80
N LEU A 97 0.32 -3.20 2.57
CA LEU A 97 -0.11 -4.59 2.64
C LEU A 97 0.37 -5.45 1.46
N THR A 98 0.88 -4.85 0.38
CA THR A 98 1.58 -5.62 -0.67
C THR A 98 2.90 -6.22 -0.17
N ALA A 99 3.51 -5.63 0.87
CA ALA A 99 4.68 -6.15 1.56
C ALA A 99 4.36 -7.25 2.58
N VAL A 100 3.09 -7.64 2.74
CA VAL A 100 2.68 -8.78 3.58
C VAL A 100 2.68 -10.05 2.75
N ARG A 101 3.54 -11.00 3.16
CA ARG A 101 3.66 -12.29 2.48
C ARG A 101 2.36 -13.07 2.63
N GLU A 102 2.04 -13.87 1.62
CA GLU A 102 0.84 -14.72 1.59
C GLU A 102 0.61 -15.51 2.89
N LYS A 103 1.66 -16.17 3.39
CA LYS A 103 1.62 -16.94 4.65
C LYS A 103 1.32 -16.11 5.91
N GLU A 104 1.48 -14.79 5.85
CA GLU A 104 1.28 -13.87 6.97
C GLU A 104 -0.13 -13.24 6.93
N ARG A 105 -0.86 -13.36 5.81
CA ARG A 105 -2.13 -12.65 5.59
C ARG A 105 -3.28 -13.18 6.44
N ALA A 106 -3.37 -14.49 6.63
CA ALA A 106 -4.49 -15.14 7.31
C ALA A 106 -4.67 -14.67 8.76
N ASP A 107 -3.56 -14.43 9.47
CA ASP A 107 -3.55 -14.07 10.89
C ASP A 107 -3.00 -12.65 11.12
N TYR A 108 -3.03 -11.80 10.09
CA TYR A 108 -2.32 -10.51 10.14
C TYR A 108 -2.84 -9.57 11.23
N VAL A 109 -4.16 -9.54 11.46
CA VAL A 109 -4.76 -8.75 12.55
C VAL A 109 -4.27 -9.22 13.92
N ALA A 110 -4.26 -10.52 14.18
CA ALA A 110 -3.77 -11.07 15.45
C ALA A 110 -2.27 -10.77 15.65
N ARG A 111 -1.49 -10.82 14.56
CA ARG A 111 -0.08 -10.42 14.56
C ARG A 111 0.11 -8.94 14.90
N LEU A 112 -0.77 -8.05 14.43
CA LEU A 112 -0.71 -6.63 14.79
C LEU A 112 -1.01 -6.41 16.28
N ASP A 113 -1.97 -7.14 16.86
CA ASP A 113 -2.23 -7.09 18.30
C ASP A 113 -1.01 -7.59 19.10
N GLU A 114 -0.39 -8.70 18.69
CA GLU A 114 0.83 -9.22 19.33
C GLU A 114 2.00 -8.24 19.22
N PHE A 115 2.18 -7.63 18.04
CA PHE A 115 3.19 -6.61 17.81
C PHE A 115 2.98 -5.41 18.74
N ALA A 116 1.76 -4.89 18.81
CA ALA A 116 1.43 -3.74 19.66
C ALA A 116 1.68 -4.02 21.13
N ALA A 117 1.30 -5.22 21.61
CA ALA A 117 1.57 -5.64 22.98
C ALA A 117 3.08 -5.76 23.27
N ARG A 118 3.85 -6.35 22.34
CA ARG A 118 5.30 -6.52 22.49
C ARG A 118 6.07 -5.20 22.45
N HIS A 119 5.62 -4.26 21.63
CA HIS A 119 6.29 -2.98 21.38
C HIS A 119 5.59 -1.78 22.03
N HIS A 120 4.76 -2.03 23.04
CA HIS A 120 3.91 -1.02 23.69
C HIS A 120 4.68 0.26 24.05
N ASP A 121 5.78 0.16 24.80
CA ASP A 121 6.56 1.33 25.25
C ASP A 121 7.20 2.11 24.09
N ARG A 122 7.56 1.41 23.00
CA ARG A 122 8.14 2.03 21.80
C ARG A 122 7.06 2.76 20.99
N LEU A 123 5.86 2.18 20.89
CA LEU A 123 4.69 2.83 20.29
C LEU A 123 4.22 4.03 21.11
N GLU A 124 4.17 3.90 22.43
CA GLU A 124 3.83 5.02 23.33
C GLU A 124 4.81 6.18 23.14
N ARG A 125 6.12 5.89 23.07
CA ARG A 125 7.13 6.90 22.78
C ARG A 125 6.92 7.54 21.40
N LEU A 126 6.69 6.73 20.37
CA LEU A 126 6.44 7.20 19.01
C LEU A 126 5.27 8.19 18.97
N PHE A 127 4.11 7.82 19.53
CA PHE A 127 2.93 8.68 19.52
C PHE A 127 3.08 9.90 20.44
N ARG A 128 3.80 9.79 21.56
CA ARG A 128 4.05 10.94 22.44
C ARG A 128 4.98 11.97 21.77
N GLU A 129 6.01 11.51 21.07
CA GLU A 129 7.03 12.37 20.49
C GLU A 129 6.62 12.93 19.13
N TYR A 130 5.89 12.15 18.32
CA TYR A 130 5.58 12.49 16.92
C TYR A 130 4.10 12.46 16.58
N GLY A 131 3.22 12.09 17.52
CA GLY A 131 1.77 12.06 17.32
C GLY A 131 1.09 13.42 17.48
N PRO A 132 -0.26 13.44 17.50
CA PRO A 132 -1.05 14.66 17.66
C PRO A 132 -0.71 15.40 18.96
N GLY A 133 -0.57 16.73 18.88
CA GLY A 133 -0.18 17.61 19.98
C GLY A 133 1.33 17.69 20.21
N SER A 134 2.15 16.97 19.44
CA SER A 134 3.61 17.04 19.55
C SER A 134 4.19 18.30 18.90
N GLY A 135 5.40 18.69 19.30
CA GLY A 135 6.12 19.81 18.68
C GLY A 135 6.46 19.59 17.20
N PHE A 136 6.37 18.35 16.70
CA PHE A 136 6.65 18.00 15.31
C PHE A 136 5.41 18.08 14.40
N GLU A 137 4.20 18.04 14.96
CA GLU A 137 2.93 18.17 14.21
C GLU A 137 2.85 19.50 13.45
N VAL A 138 3.39 20.58 14.04
CA VAL A 138 3.33 21.96 13.50
C VAL A 138 4.01 22.10 12.13
N HIS A 139 4.90 21.17 11.77
CA HIS A 139 5.64 21.23 10.51
C HIS A 139 5.10 20.31 9.41
N GLY A 140 4.02 19.56 9.66
CA GLY A 140 3.50 18.55 8.73
C GLY A 140 4.46 17.38 8.46
N ARG A 141 5.63 17.39 9.12
CA ARG A 141 6.59 16.29 9.14
C ARG A 141 6.05 15.25 10.12
N TYR A 142 6.17 13.97 9.80
CA TYR A 142 5.57 12.86 10.55
C TYR A 142 4.04 12.76 10.49
N GLU A 143 3.42 13.25 9.41
CA GLU A 143 1.97 13.11 9.16
C GLU A 143 1.49 11.66 9.43
N LEU A 144 2.15 10.66 8.85
CA LEU A 144 1.80 9.26 9.08
C LEU A 144 2.04 8.78 10.52
N ALA A 145 2.99 9.33 11.27
CA ALA A 145 3.28 8.88 12.64
C ALA A 145 2.13 9.18 13.61
N SER A 146 1.27 10.14 13.25
CA SER A 146 0.05 10.46 13.97
C SER A 146 -1.17 9.60 13.58
N GLN A 147 -1.03 8.79 12.52
CA GLN A 147 -2.12 8.03 11.89
C GLN A 147 -2.03 6.53 12.24
N PRO A 148 -3.14 5.79 12.17
CA PRO A 148 -3.18 4.37 12.58
C PRO A 148 -2.28 3.47 11.72
N GLU A 149 -2.08 3.79 10.43
CA GLU A 149 -1.20 3.04 9.54
C GLU A 149 0.26 3.01 10.02
N SER A 150 0.70 3.96 10.86
CA SER A 150 2.04 3.94 11.47
C SER A 150 2.33 2.64 12.20
N ILE A 151 1.33 2.03 12.84
CA ILE A 151 1.50 0.76 13.56
C ILE A 151 1.85 -0.36 12.58
N VAL A 152 1.16 -0.39 11.43
CA VAL A 152 1.39 -1.38 10.37
C VAL A 152 2.75 -1.15 9.71
N ILE A 153 3.11 0.11 9.46
CA ILE A 153 4.42 0.48 8.91
C ILE A 153 5.54 0.08 9.87
N CYS A 154 5.40 0.36 11.17
CA CYS A 154 6.38 -0.02 12.19
C CYS A 154 6.56 -1.55 12.27
N GLU A 155 5.46 -2.30 12.21
CA GLU A 155 5.51 -3.76 12.19
C GLU A 155 6.23 -4.27 10.93
N ARG A 156 5.94 -3.68 9.76
CA ARG A 156 6.62 -4.01 8.51
C ARG A 156 8.10 -3.59 8.50
N LEU A 157 8.47 -2.49 9.14
CA LEU A 157 9.86 -2.08 9.32
C LEU A 157 10.65 -3.09 10.18
N ASP A 158 10.04 -3.65 11.24
CA ASP A 158 10.69 -4.67 12.07
C ASP A 158 10.76 -6.03 11.35
N ALA A 159 9.70 -6.42 10.62
CA ALA A 159 9.58 -7.76 10.05
C ALA A 159 10.14 -7.91 8.62
N ALA A 160 10.04 -6.86 7.80
CA ALA A 160 10.15 -6.96 6.35
C ALA A 160 10.57 -5.64 5.67
N LYS A 161 11.45 -4.83 6.28
CA LYS A 161 11.76 -3.47 5.80
C LYS A 161 12.12 -3.33 4.32
N PHE A 162 12.80 -4.30 3.72
CA PHE A 162 13.16 -4.25 2.29
C PHE A 162 11.98 -4.56 1.38
N LEU A 163 11.05 -5.42 1.80
CA LEU A 163 9.80 -5.64 1.07
C LEU A 163 8.90 -4.41 1.19
N LEU A 164 8.85 -3.79 2.37
CA LEU A 164 8.14 -2.53 2.58
C LEU A 164 8.71 -1.43 1.70
N GLN A 165 10.04 -1.25 1.70
CA GLN A 165 10.70 -0.24 0.88
C GLN A 165 10.43 -0.47 -0.62
N ALA A 166 10.53 -1.72 -1.10
CA ALA A 166 10.24 -2.04 -2.49
C ALA A 166 8.77 -1.80 -2.87
N ALA A 167 7.83 -2.05 -1.97
CA ALA A 167 6.41 -1.75 -2.16
C ALA A 167 6.13 -0.24 -2.16
N TRP A 168 6.94 0.54 -1.45
CA TRP A 168 6.75 1.99 -1.29
C TRP A 168 7.24 2.80 -2.49
N THR A 169 8.31 2.33 -3.14
CA THR A 169 8.95 3.01 -4.26
C THR A 169 7.94 3.34 -5.36
N ASP A 170 7.94 4.59 -5.80
CA ASP A 170 7.07 5.16 -6.85
C ASP A 170 5.56 5.20 -6.54
N GLU A 171 5.09 4.60 -5.43
CA GLU A 171 3.67 4.59 -5.04
C GLU A 171 3.32 5.65 -4.00
N LEU A 172 4.23 5.94 -3.06
CA LEU A 172 4.02 6.87 -1.96
C LEU A 172 5.22 7.81 -1.78
N PRO A 173 5.03 9.00 -1.18
CA PRO A 173 6.14 9.91 -0.90
C PRO A 173 7.24 9.24 -0.07
N GLU A 174 8.48 9.25 -0.56
CA GLU A 174 9.63 8.64 0.11
C GLU A 174 9.84 9.20 1.52
N GLN A 175 9.63 10.51 1.67
CA GLN A 175 9.81 11.23 2.93
C GLN A 175 8.92 10.66 4.05
N TRP A 176 7.72 10.18 3.72
CA TRP A 176 6.82 9.60 4.71
C TRP A 176 7.38 8.32 5.34
N LEU A 177 7.91 7.41 4.52
CA LEU A 177 8.56 6.19 5.01
C LEU A 177 9.86 6.53 5.76
N ARG A 178 10.63 7.50 5.26
CA ARG A 178 11.86 7.96 5.89
C ARG A 178 11.61 8.52 7.29
N ASP A 179 10.62 9.39 7.44
CA ASP A 179 10.29 10.01 8.72
C ASP A 179 9.83 8.97 9.74
N ILE A 180 8.93 8.03 9.37
CA ILE A 180 8.54 6.95 10.29
C ILE A 180 9.74 6.04 10.60
N ALA A 181 10.57 5.69 9.62
CA ALA A 181 11.73 4.85 9.87
C ALA A 181 12.72 5.53 10.83
N GLU A 182 12.94 6.84 10.72
CA GLU A 182 13.74 7.63 11.64
C GLU A 182 13.12 7.65 13.06
N ALA A 183 11.82 7.96 13.17
CA ALA A 183 11.11 7.98 14.45
C ALA A 183 11.08 6.58 15.12
N TRP A 184 11.01 5.53 14.31
CA TRP A 184 11.10 4.14 14.76
C TRP A 184 12.56 3.71 14.97
N VAL A 185 13.58 4.49 14.62
CA VAL A 185 15.01 4.15 14.75
C VAL A 185 15.40 2.91 13.91
N VAL A 186 14.93 2.86 12.66
CA VAL A 186 15.28 1.84 11.66
C VAL A 186 15.99 2.51 10.48
N HIS A 187 17.15 1.99 10.10
CA HIS A 187 17.88 2.46 8.92
C HIS A 187 17.43 1.69 7.66
N LEU A 188 16.98 2.47 6.67
CA LEU A 188 16.75 2.06 5.29
C LEU A 188 17.95 2.48 4.42
N ALA A 189 18.24 1.68 3.40
CA ALA A 189 19.27 1.98 2.42
C ALA A 189 18.58 2.58 1.18
N TRP A 190 18.72 3.88 1.00
CA TRP A 190 18.18 4.62 -0.15
C TRP A 190 19.17 4.62 -1.31
#